data_AF-A0A5N7DEW7-F1
#
_entry.id   AF-A0A5N7DEW7-F1
#
_cell.length_a   1.000
_cell.length_b   1.000
_cell.length_c   1.000
_cell.angle_alpha   90.00
_cell.angle_beta   90.00
_cell.angle_gamma   90.00
#
_symmetry.space_group_name_H-M   'P 1'
#
loop_
_entity.id
_entity.type
_entity.pdbx_description
1 polymer ?
#
loop_
_entity_poly.entity_id
_entity_poly.type
_entity_poly.pdbx_seq_one_letter_code
_entity_poly.pdbx_strand_id
1 'polypeptide(L)'
;MGNLAKPDSVARVTNARQRGLEIKKLQEEALAQLPLNTLYIVLYIRSDPPRANDFHWGYYFHQTTSGGSKYHMRNLGGGWIPDHGPTSGVFKSNFLCVLIQIANVPEPKHAILDQTMRSRDDDVNQIPGVTCRIWLMTILQRLIEEGLVRCDDHQKLQDECMMFGNQYSATAASNSQPRPVVRSKLCK
;
A
#
# COMPACT_ATOMS: atom_id res chain seq x y z
N MET A 1 -23.14 44.01 -6.32
CA MET A 1 -22.07 44.28 -5.32
C MET A 1 -21.13 43.08 -5.34
N GLY A 2 -19.99 43.21 -6.02
CA GLY A 2 -19.04 42.12 -6.24
C GLY A 2 -18.17 41.89 -5.01
N ASN A 3 -18.08 40.64 -4.58
CA ASN A 3 -17.28 40.22 -3.45
C ASN A 3 -15.80 40.14 -3.90
N LEU A 4 -15.04 41.23 -3.75
CA LEU A 4 -13.59 41.21 -3.96
C LEU A 4 -12.94 40.41 -2.83
N ALA A 5 -12.51 39.19 -3.13
CA ALA A 5 -11.66 38.41 -2.24
C ALA A 5 -10.36 39.18 -1.95
N LYS A 6 -9.97 39.26 -0.66
CA LYS A 6 -8.76 39.96 -0.21
C LYS A 6 -7.50 39.33 -0.85
N PRO A 7 -6.47 40.12 -1.24
CA PRO A 7 -5.29 39.62 -1.96
C PRO A 7 -4.56 38.47 -1.24
N ASP A 8 -4.54 38.45 0.10
CA ASP A 8 -3.94 37.38 0.89
C ASP A 8 -4.64 36.02 0.75
N SER A 9 -5.96 36.01 0.50
CA SER A 9 -6.70 34.75 0.30
C SER A 9 -6.43 34.17 -1.09
N VAL A 10 -6.28 35.03 -2.10
CA VAL A 10 -5.94 34.62 -3.47
C VAL A 10 -4.51 34.05 -3.53
N ALA A 11 -3.55 34.66 -2.84
CA ALA A 11 -2.18 34.15 -2.75
C ALA A 11 -2.10 32.78 -2.05
N ARG A 12 -2.83 32.61 -0.93
CA ARG A 12 -2.91 31.32 -0.22
C ARG A 12 -3.53 30.21 -1.05
N VAL A 13 -4.61 30.50 -1.79
CA VAL A 13 -5.27 29.55 -2.68
C VAL A 13 -4.36 29.15 -3.84
N THR A 14 -3.64 30.12 -4.43
CA THR A 14 -2.67 29.87 -5.50
C THR A 14 -1.53 28.97 -5.01
N ASN A 15 -0.99 29.22 -3.82
CA ASN A 15 0.08 28.40 -3.23
C ASN A 15 -0.39 26.96 -2.90
N ALA A 16 -1.60 26.81 -2.36
CA ALA A 16 -2.16 25.48 -2.07
C ALA A 16 -2.38 24.67 -3.36
N ARG A 17 -2.88 25.33 -4.42
CA ARG A 17 -3.06 24.70 -5.73
C ARG A 17 -1.72 24.28 -6.33
N GLN A 18 -0.71 25.14 -6.28
CA GLN A 18 0.62 24.85 -6.79
C GLN A 18 1.24 23.65 -6.07
N ARG A 19 1.19 23.63 -4.73
CA ARG A 19 1.64 22.50 -3.91
C ARG A 19 0.89 21.20 -4.27
N GLY A 20 -0.42 21.28 -4.51
CA GLY A 20 -1.22 20.14 -4.94
C GLY A 20 -0.78 19.57 -6.30
N LEU A 21 -0.44 20.44 -7.26
CA LEU A 21 0.09 20.02 -8.56
C LEU A 21 1.46 19.38 -8.45
N GLU A 22 2.34 19.93 -7.61
CA GLU A 22 3.67 19.36 -7.35
C GLU A 22 3.58 17.98 -6.70
N ILE A 23 2.72 17.82 -5.69
CA ILE A 23 2.47 16.51 -5.06
C ILE A 23 1.95 15.51 -6.10
N LYS A 24 0.98 15.92 -6.92
CA LYS A 24 0.44 15.05 -7.97
C LYS A 24 1.54 14.60 -8.93
N LYS A 25 2.40 15.52 -9.37
CA LYS A 25 3.53 15.21 -10.25
C LYS A 25 4.48 14.19 -9.60
N LEU A 26 4.88 14.41 -8.34
CA LEU A 26 5.74 13.50 -7.60
C LEU A 26 5.12 12.10 -7.46
N GLN A 27 3.81 12.01 -7.23
CA GLN A 27 3.08 10.74 -7.13
C GLN A 27 3.02 10.00 -8.48
N GLU A 28 2.80 10.72 -9.58
CA GLU A 28 2.77 10.15 -10.93
C GLU A 28 4.16 9.67 -11.37
N GLU A 29 5.21 10.45 -11.09
CA GLU A 29 6.60 10.06 -11.34
C GLU A 29 7.01 8.84 -10.50
N ALA A 30 6.67 8.81 -9.21
CA ALA A 30 6.95 7.67 -8.35
C ALA A 30 6.22 6.40 -8.83
N LEU A 31 4.97 6.52 -9.30
CA LEU A 31 4.21 5.40 -9.86
C LEU A 31 4.86 4.85 -11.14
N ALA A 32 5.24 5.73 -12.06
CA ALA A 32 5.82 5.33 -13.35
C ALA A 32 7.22 4.68 -13.20
N GLN A 33 7.90 4.93 -12.09
CA GLN A 33 9.23 4.36 -11.79
C GLN A 33 9.18 2.99 -11.12
N LEU A 34 7.99 2.52 -10.68
CA LEU A 34 7.88 1.18 -10.12
C LEU A 34 8.19 0.11 -11.18
N PRO A 35 9.04 -0.88 -10.87
CA PRO A 35 9.21 -2.03 -11.75
C PRO A 35 7.87 -2.71 -12.05
N LEU A 36 7.61 -2.97 -13.34
CA LEU A 36 6.43 -3.72 -13.77
C LEU A 36 6.44 -5.14 -13.22
N ASN A 37 5.26 -5.74 -13.17
CA ASN A 37 5.03 -7.11 -12.73
C ASN A 37 5.59 -7.38 -11.33
N THR A 38 5.51 -6.39 -10.45
CA THR A 38 6.15 -6.43 -9.14
C THR A 38 5.11 -6.34 -8.02
N LEU A 39 5.25 -7.25 -7.07
CA LEU A 39 4.38 -7.35 -5.90
C LEU A 39 5.01 -6.63 -4.71
N TYR A 40 4.20 -5.80 -4.07
CA TYR A 40 4.56 -5.01 -2.90
C TYR A 40 3.61 -5.31 -1.74
N ILE A 41 4.14 -5.29 -0.52
CA ILE A 41 3.35 -5.05 0.69
C ILE A 41 3.26 -3.53 0.89
N VAL A 42 2.07 -3.03 1.20
CA VAL A 42 1.83 -1.62 1.46
C VAL A 42 1.34 -1.42 2.89
N LEU A 43 1.93 -0.44 3.57
CA LEU A 43 1.58 -0.08 4.93
C LEU A 43 1.00 1.32 4.99
N TYR A 44 -0.06 1.49 5.77
CA TYR A 44 -0.67 2.78 6.06
C TYR A 44 -0.74 3.01 7.56
N ILE A 45 -0.50 4.24 8.01
CA ILE A 45 -0.74 4.61 9.41
C ILE A 45 -2.23 4.53 9.73
N ARG A 46 -2.57 4.13 10.96
CA ARG A 46 -3.96 4.02 11.43
C ARG A 46 -4.38 5.18 12.35
N SER A 47 -3.44 6.02 12.74
CA SER A 47 -3.62 7.12 13.68
C SER A 47 -2.62 8.23 13.39
N ASP A 48 -2.98 9.44 13.80
CA ASP A 48 -2.12 10.63 13.85
C ASP A 48 -2.29 11.25 15.25
N PRO A 49 -1.28 11.17 16.15
CA PRO A 49 0.07 10.67 15.90
C PRO A 49 0.12 9.14 15.67
N PRO A 50 1.08 8.63 14.86
CA PRO A 50 1.22 7.20 14.61
C PRO A 50 1.60 6.41 15.86
N ARG A 51 1.03 5.21 15.99
CA ARG A 51 1.43 4.23 17.01
C ARG A 51 2.38 3.19 16.42
N ALA A 52 3.40 2.83 17.19
CA ALA A 52 4.37 1.81 16.76
C ALA A 52 3.68 0.46 16.48
N ASN A 53 4.07 -0.19 15.39
CA ASN A 53 3.56 -1.49 14.94
C ASN A 53 2.05 -1.55 14.62
N ASP A 54 1.36 -0.40 14.55
CA ASP A 54 -0.07 -0.31 14.27
C ASP A 54 -0.32 0.25 12.86
N PHE A 55 -0.31 -0.66 11.88
CA PHE A 55 -0.49 -0.33 10.47
C PHE A 55 -1.71 -1.03 9.90
N HIS A 56 -2.30 -0.41 8.88
CA HIS A 56 -3.17 -1.10 7.92
C HIS A 56 -2.30 -1.70 6.82
N TRP A 57 -2.60 -2.95 6.46
CA TRP A 57 -1.78 -3.76 5.56
C TRP A 57 -2.56 -4.10 4.29
N GLY A 58 -1.86 -4.16 3.17
CA GLY A 58 -2.38 -4.67 1.91
C GLY A 58 -1.27 -5.09 0.97
N TYR A 59 -1.65 -5.70 -0.14
CA TYR A 59 -0.79 -5.89 -1.29
C TYR A 59 -1.08 -4.86 -2.37
N TYR A 60 -0.05 -4.53 -3.14
CA TYR A 60 -0.16 -3.84 -4.40
C TYR A 60 0.64 -4.60 -5.45
N PHE A 61 0.00 -4.98 -6.55
CA PHE A 61 0.65 -5.61 -7.68
C PHE A 61 0.69 -4.63 -8.85
N HIS A 62 1.90 -4.15 -9.18
CA HIS A 62 2.10 -3.15 -10.23
C HIS A 62 2.19 -3.84 -11.59
N GLN A 63 1.34 -3.46 -12.55
CA GLN A 63 1.20 -4.16 -13.83
C GLN A 63 1.41 -3.24 -15.04
N THR A 64 1.09 -1.95 -14.90
CA THR A 64 1.25 -0.95 -15.97
C THR A 64 1.91 0.29 -15.39
N THR A 65 2.54 1.11 -16.23
CA THR A 65 3.16 2.38 -15.80
C THR A 65 2.16 3.36 -15.15
N SER A 66 0.86 3.15 -15.35
CA SER A 66 -0.22 3.96 -14.80
C SER A 66 -0.93 3.32 -13.59
N GLY A 67 -0.59 2.09 -13.19
CA GLY A 67 -1.26 1.44 -12.08
C GLY A 67 -1.08 -0.08 -11.98
N GLY A 68 -2.00 -0.67 -11.22
CA GLY A 68 -1.98 -2.08 -10.90
C GLY A 68 -3.21 -2.49 -10.11
N SER A 69 -3.11 -3.57 -9.35
CA SER A 69 -4.20 -4.09 -8.52
C SER A 69 -3.86 -3.95 -7.03
N LYS A 70 -4.82 -3.50 -6.22
CA LYS A 70 -4.73 -3.52 -4.76
C LYS A 70 -5.46 -4.76 -4.22
N TYR A 71 -4.95 -5.30 -3.12
CA TYR A 71 -5.60 -6.37 -2.38
C TYR A 71 -5.51 -6.12 -0.88
N HIS A 72 -6.63 -5.95 -0.19
CA HIS A 72 -6.65 -5.78 1.27
C HIS A 72 -8.01 -6.14 1.88
N MET A 73 -8.04 -6.24 3.21
CA MET A 73 -9.27 -6.49 3.97
C MET A 73 -9.68 -5.25 4.75
N ARG A 74 -10.98 -4.92 4.73
CA ARG A 74 -11.56 -3.83 5.52
C ARG A 74 -12.43 -4.40 6.63
N ASN A 75 -12.38 -3.80 7.81
CA ASN A 75 -13.28 -4.12 8.91
C ASN A 75 -14.43 -3.11 8.92
N LEU A 76 -15.67 -3.59 8.93
CA LEU A 76 -16.89 -2.77 8.96
C LEU A 76 -17.67 -2.87 10.29
N GLY A 77 -17.01 -3.30 11.37
CA GLY A 77 -17.62 -3.53 12.68
C GLY A 77 -18.36 -4.87 12.80
N GLY A 78 -19.02 -5.32 11.73
CA GLY A 78 -19.68 -6.64 11.67
C GLY A 78 -18.79 -7.79 11.15
N GLY A 79 -17.54 -7.51 10.80
CA GLY A 79 -16.62 -8.48 10.21
C GLY A 79 -15.64 -7.85 9.24
N TRP A 80 -14.81 -8.70 8.63
CA TRP A 80 -13.86 -8.34 7.58
C TRP A 80 -14.42 -8.66 6.20
N ILE A 81 -14.18 -7.77 5.25
CA ILE A 81 -14.56 -7.94 3.84
C ILE A 81 -13.37 -7.67 2.92
N PRO A 82 -13.29 -8.34 1.76
CA PRO A 82 -12.32 -8.00 0.72
C PRO A 82 -12.63 -6.66 0.05
N ASP A 83 -11.59 -5.88 -0.24
CA ASP A 83 -11.65 -4.66 -1.08
C ASP A 83 -10.51 -4.67 -2.09
N HIS A 84 -10.57 -5.64 -2.98
CA HIS A 84 -9.63 -5.84 -4.08
C HIS A 84 -10.06 -5.08 -5.32
N GLY A 85 -9.11 -4.67 -6.16
CA GLY A 85 -9.44 -4.11 -7.47
C GLY A 85 -8.34 -3.29 -8.11
N PRO A 86 -8.56 -2.83 -9.36
CA PRO A 86 -7.61 -1.97 -10.04
C PRO A 86 -7.45 -0.63 -9.32
N THR A 87 -6.25 -0.07 -9.38
CA THR A 87 -5.92 1.24 -8.82
C THR A 87 -4.75 1.90 -9.55
N SER A 88 -4.88 3.20 -9.79
CA SER A 88 -3.81 4.13 -10.19
C SER A 88 -3.38 5.03 -9.02
N GLY A 89 -3.83 4.70 -7.81
CA GLY A 89 -3.83 5.60 -6.66
C GLY A 89 -3.00 5.13 -5.47
N VAL A 90 -2.08 4.16 -5.63
CA VAL A 90 -1.30 3.63 -4.51
C VAL A 90 -0.56 4.74 -3.74
N PHE A 91 0.02 5.71 -4.45
CA PHE A 91 0.71 6.86 -3.87
C PHE A 91 -0.19 8.02 -3.42
N LYS A 92 -1.49 7.98 -3.73
CA LYS A 92 -2.42 9.10 -3.49
C LYS A 92 -2.97 9.14 -2.06
N SER A 93 -2.80 8.06 -1.29
CA SER A 93 -3.28 8.02 0.10
C SER A 93 -2.40 8.87 1.01
N ASN A 94 -3.03 9.81 1.73
CA ASN A 94 -2.35 10.59 2.77
C ASN A 94 -1.80 9.71 3.90
N PHE A 95 -2.33 8.50 4.10
CA PHE A 95 -1.86 7.60 5.15
C PHE A 95 -0.80 6.61 4.67
N LEU A 96 -0.45 6.60 3.38
CA LEU A 96 0.57 5.67 2.88
C LEU A 96 1.90 5.94 3.56
N CYS A 97 2.45 4.90 4.18
CA CYS A 97 3.72 4.92 4.87
C CYS A 97 4.84 4.47 3.93
N VAL A 98 4.71 3.29 3.32
CA VAL A 98 5.76 2.68 2.51
C VAL A 98 5.20 1.60 1.57
N LEU A 99 5.83 1.44 0.41
CA LEU A 99 5.73 0.25 -0.45
C LEU A 99 6.97 -0.61 -0.25
N ILE A 100 6.78 -1.90 0.02
CA ILE A 100 7.86 -2.86 0.29
C ILE A 100 7.82 -3.92 -0.79
N GLN A 101 8.76 -3.89 -1.73
CA GLN A 101 8.89 -4.87 -2.80
C GLN A 101 9.27 -6.23 -2.22
N ILE A 102 8.51 -7.26 -2.58
CA ILE A 102 8.72 -8.65 -2.11
C ILE A 102 8.90 -9.67 -3.23
N ALA A 103 8.45 -9.38 -4.47
CA ALA A 103 8.63 -10.30 -5.59
C ALA A 103 8.48 -9.61 -6.95
N ASN A 104 9.14 -10.15 -7.97
CA ASN A 104 8.78 -9.96 -9.37
C ASN A 104 8.04 -11.21 -9.86
N VAL A 105 6.85 -11.05 -10.40
CA VAL A 105 5.94 -12.14 -10.78
C VAL A 105 5.86 -12.24 -12.31
N PRO A 106 6.32 -13.34 -12.92
CA PRO A 106 6.25 -13.51 -14.37
C PRO A 106 4.82 -13.40 -14.91
N GLU A 107 4.65 -12.82 -16.09
CA GLU A 107 3.34 -12.61 -16.74
C GLU A 107 2.44 -13.84 -16.80
N PRO A 108 2.95 -15.06 -17.14
CA PRO A 108 2.12 -16.27 -17.15
C PRO A 108 1.54 -16.65 -15.78
N LYS A 109 2.08 -16.11 -14.69
CA LYS A 109 1.66 -16.39 -13.31
C LYS A 109 0.70 -15.32 -12.74
N HIS A 110 0.35 -14.27 -13.48
CA HIS A 110 -0.52 -13.20 -12.97
C HIS A 110 -1.93 -13.70 -12.60
N ALA A 111 -2.49 -14.64 -13.38
CA ALA A 111 -3.79 -15.22 -13.05
C ALA A 111 -3.75 -16.05 -11.75
N ILE A 112 -2.66 -16.79 -11.54
CA ILE A 112 -2.43 -17.56 -10.32
C ILE A 112 -2.30 -16.60 -9.13
N LEU A 113 -1.55 -15.51 -9.28
CA LEU A 113 -1.43 -14.47 -8.26
C LEU A 113 -2.81 -13.93 -7.84
N ASP A 114 -3.65 -13.51 -8.79
CA ASP A 114 -4.98 -12.97 -8.48
C ASP A 114 -5.87 -14.02 -7.79
N GLN A 115 -5.85 -15.27 -8.28
CA GLN A 115 -6.56 -16.38 -7.65
C GLN A 115 -6.08 -16.61 -6.21
N THR A 116 -4.77 -16.61 -5.96
CA THR A 116 -4.22 -16.77 -4.61
C THR A 116 -4.64 -15.63 -3.70
N MET A 117 -4.61 -14.37 -4.18
CA MET A 117 -5.04 -13.20 -3.40
C MET A 117 -6.50 -13.30 -2.96
N ARG A 118 -7.36 -13.93 -3.78
CA ARG A 118 -8.80 -14.09 -3.54
C ARG A 118 -9.19 -15.40 -2.87
N SER A 119 -8.21 -16.28 -2.59
CA SER A 119 -8.44 -17.65 -2.11
C SER A 119 -9.15 -17.76 -0.75
N ARG A 120 -9.28 -16.65 -0.01
CA ARG A 120 -9.93 -16.57 1.30
C ARG A 120 -11.09 -15.58 1.33
N ASP A 121 -11.57 -15.11 0.18
CA ASP A 121 -12.62 -14.09 0.13
C ASP A 121 -13.94 -14.60 0.76
N ASP A 122 -14.29 -15.88 0.53
CA ASP A 122 -15.54 -16.48 1.03
C ASP A 122 -15.49 -16.90 2.51
N ASP A 123 -14.30 -17.04 3.09
CA ASP A 123 -14.11 -17.57 4.44
C ASP A 123 -13.15 -16.74 5.31
N VAL A 124 -12.90 -15.47 4.94
CA VAL A 124 -12.00 -14.56 5.65
C VAL A 124 -12.35 -14.43 7.13
N ASN A 125 -13.65 -14.40 7.47
CA ASN A 125 -14.13 -14.28 8.84
C ASN A 125 -14.00 -15.59 9.66
N GLN A 126 -13.68 -16.71 9.01
CA GLN A 126 -13.38 -17.98 9.67
C GLN A 126 -11.90 -18.09 10.05
N ILE A 127 -11.04 -17.19 9.56
CA ILE A 127 -9.62 -17.15 9.95
C ILE A 127 -9.56 -16.71 11.43
N PRO A 128 -8.98 -17.53 12.33
CA PRO A 128 -8.93 -17.20 13.76
C PRO A 128 -8.23 -15.87 14.03
N GLY A 129 -8.92 -14.98 14.75
CA GLY A 129 -8.37 -13.67 15.14
C GLY A 129 -8.07 -12.75 13.96
N VAL A 130 -8.75 -12.92 12.82
CA VAL A 130 -8.41 -12.23 11.57
C VAL A 130 -8.24 -10.72 11.72
N THR A 131 -7.17 -10.24 11.08
CA THR A 131 -6.86 -8.83 10.86
C THR A 131 -6.35 -8.67 9.43
N CYS A 132 -6.28 -7.45 8.90
CA CYS A 132 -5.62 -7.19 7.61
C CYS A 132 -4.20 -7.79 7.55
N ARG A 133 -3.42 -7.71 8.64
CA ARG A 133 -2.09 -8.32 8.77
C ARG A 133 -2.16 -9.85 8.74
N ILE A 134 -3.04 -10.45 9.54
CA ILE A 134 -3.16 -11.91 9.62
C ILE A 134 -3.61 -12.47 8.26
N TRP A 135 -4.62 -11.87 7.62
CA TRP A 135 -5.01 -12.22 6.25
C TRP A 135 -3.84 -12.10 5.29
N LEU A 136 -3.09 -10.99 5.34
CA LEU A 136 -1.93 -10.77 4.46
C LEU A 136 -0.90 -11.90 4.62
N MET A 137 -0.58 -12.29 5.85
CA MET A 137 0.37 -13.37 6.14
C MET A 137 -0.17 -14.75 5.75
N THR A 138 -1.47 -14.99 5.89
CA THR A 138 -2.13 -16.21 5.38
C THR A 138 -1.98 -16.32 3.86
N ILE A 139 -2.21 -15.22 3.13
CA ILE A 139 -2.02 -15.19 1.67
C ILE A 139 -0.54 -15.30 1.30
N LEU A 140 0.37 -14.66 2.05
CA LEU A 140 1.82 -14.75 1.81
C LEU A 140 2.30 -16.20 1.80
N GLN A 141 1.85 -16.98 2.78
CA GLN A 141 2.19 -18.40 2.88
C GLN A 141 1.78 -19.17 1.62
N ARG A 142 0.58 -18.90 1.08
CA ARG A 142 0.14 -19.47 -0.21
C ARG A 142 0.97 -19.00 -1.39
N LEU A 143 1.33 -17.71 -1.44
CA LEU A 143 2.19 -17.18 -2.50
C LEU A 143 3.59 -17.84 -2.51
N ILE A 144 4.11 -18.20 -1.33
CA ILE A 144 5.38 -18.94 -1.20
C ILE A 144 5.20 -20.38 -1.70
N GLU A 145 4.12 -21.05 -1.32
CA GLU A 145 3.79 -22.41 -1.77
C GLU A 145 3.62 -22.51 -3.30
N GLU A 146 3.00 -21.51 -3.93
CA GLU A 146 2.86 -21.38 -5.39
C GLU A 146 4.16 -20.93 -6.11
N GLY A 147 5.22 -20.67 -5.35
CA GLY A 147 6.50 -20.17 -5.85
C GLY A 147 6.39 -18.83 -6.57
N LEU A 148 5.44 -17.98 -6.14
CA LEU A 148 5.27 -16.60 -6.60
C LEU A 148 6.14 -15.63 -5.80
N VAL A 149 6.38 -15.96 -4.52
CA VAL A 149 7.21 -15.19 -3.60
C VAL A 149 8.28 -16.11 -3.03
N ARG A 150 9.53 -15.65 -2.96
CA ARG A 150 10.64 -16.39 -2.38
C ARG A 150 11.19 -15.64 -1.19
N CYS A 151 10.70 -15.95 0.01
CA CYS A 151 11.20 -15.36 1.25
C CYS A 151 11.72 -16.45 2.18
N ASP A 152 12.87 -16.22 2.79
CA ASP A 152 13.54 -17.22 3.62
C ASP A 152 12.79 -17.45 4.96
N ASP A 153 12.07 -16.43 5.46
CA ASP A 153 11.37 -16.46 6.75
C ASP A 153 10.20 -15.46 6.75
N HIS A 154 8.95 -15.96 6.71
CA HIS A 154 7.76 -15.09 6.66
C HIS A 154 7.54 -14.31 7.96
N GLN A 155 7.97 -14.83 9.12
CA GLN A 155 7.82 -14.15 10.39
C GLN A 155 8.78 -12.97 10.49
N LYS A 156 10.03 -13.16 10.07
CA LYS A 156 10.98 -12.04 9.95
C LYS A 156 10.55 -11.02 8.91
N LEU A 157 9.86 -11.41 7.85
CA LEU A 157 9.31 -10.45 6.88
C LEU A 157 8.29 -9.54 7.53
N GLN A 158 7.40 -10.09 8.38
CA GLN A 158 6.47 -9.27 9.15
C GLN A 158 7.21 -8.24 10.00
N ASP A 159 8.25 -8.65 10.70
CA ASP A 159 9.03 -7.77 11.59
C ASP A 159 9.79 -6.70 10.78
N GLU A 160 10.35 -7.07 9.63
CA GLU A 160 10.98 -6.13 8.69
C GLU A 160 9.96 -5.10 8.16
N CYS A 161 8.77 -5.55 7.78
CA CYS A 161 7.69 -4.63 7.36
C CYS A 161 7.31 -3.66 8.47
N MET A 162 7.16 -4.13 9.71
CA MET A 162 6.88 -3.26 10.86
C MET A 162 8.01 -2.26 11.12
N MET A 163 9.28 -2.68 10.98
CA MET A 163 10.44 -1.80 11.11
C MET A 163 10.39 -0.65 10.10
N PHE A 164 10.15 -0.96 8.82
CA PHE A 164 9.97 0.08 7.79
C PHE A 164 8.76 0.96 8.09
N GLY A 165 7.62 0.36 8.49
CA GLY A 165 6.43 1.10 8.87
C GLY A 165 6.71 2.11 9.98
N ASN A 166 7.40 1.70 11.05
CA ASN A 166 7.78 2.59 12.14
C ASN A 166 8.72 3.70 11.67
N GLN A 167 9.75 3.34 10.90
CA GLN A 167 10.73 4.27 10.35
C GLN A 167 10.08 5.41 9.56
N TYR A 168 9.08 5.10 8.72
CA TYR A 168 8.47 6.07 7.82
C TYR A 168 7.16 6.68 8.35
N SER A 169 6.62 6.19 9.47
CA SER A 169 5.32 6.60 10.02
C SER A 169 5.19 8.11 10.28
N ALA A 170 6.24 8.74 10.82
CA ALA A 170 6.25 10.19 11.06
C ALA A 170 6.14 10.99 9.76
N THR A 171 6.87 10.57 8.72
CA THR A 171 6.78 11.20 7.39
C THR A 171 5.44 10.94 6.71
N ALA A 172 4.81 9.80 7.02
CA ALA A 172 3.44 9.50 6.61
C ALA A 172 2.47 10.54 7.19
N ALA A 173 2.49 10.75 8.51
CA ALA A 173 1.64 11.71 9.21
C ALA A 173 1.82 13.16 8.71
N SER A 174 3.05 13.57 8.41
CA SER A 174 3.34 14.91 7.86
C SER A 174 3.04 15.06 6.36
N ASN A 175 2.53 14.00 5.70
CA ASN A 175 2.30 13.95 4.26
C ASN A 175 3.52 14.34 3.40
N SER A 176 4.72 13.91 3.80
CA SER A 176 5.95 14.12 3.02
C SER A 176 5.95 13.25 1.77
N GLN A 177 6.23 13.85 0.60
CA GLN A 177 6.20 13.22 -0.72
C GLN A 177 7.59 13.28 -1.39
N PRO A 178 7.96 12.30 -2.25
CA PRO A 178 7.21 11.07 -2.55
C PRO A 178 7.25 10.07 -1.38
N ARG A 179 6.31 9.12 -1.35
CA ARG A 179 6.32 8.05 -0.34
C ARG A 179 7.45 7.04 -0.65
N PRO A 180 8.13 6.50 0.37
CA PRO A 180 9.25 5.59 0.18
C PRO A 180 8.82 4.27 -0.47
N VAL A 181 9.68 3.78 -1.34
CA VAL A 181 9.65 2.43 -1.91
C VAL A 181 10.95 1.75 -1.49
N VAL A 182 10.84 0.60 -0.84
CA VAL A 182 11.99 -0.19 -0.37
C VAL A 182 11.89 -1.61 -0.87
N ARG A 183 13.02 -2.32 -0.90
CA ARG A 183 13.05 -3.76 -1.20
C ARG A 183 13.29 -4.54 0.09
N SER A 184 12.48 -5.57 0.33
CA SER A 184 12.72 -6.51 1.42
C SER A 184 14.09 -7.17 1.24
N LYS A 185 14.85 -7.32 2.34
CA LYS A 185 16.11 -8.08 2.34
C LYS A 185 15.88 -9.58 2.48
N LEU A 186 14.67 -9.97 2.90
CA LEU A 186 14.28 -11.34 3.21
C LEU A 186 13.66 -12.05 2.00
N CYS A 187 13.20 -11.29 1.01
CA CYS A 187 12.60 -11.82 -0.21
C CYS A 187 13.46 -11.55 -1.44
N LYS A 188 13.66 -12.58 -2.28
CA LYS A 188 14.56 -12.56 -3.45
C LYS A 188 13.79 -12.42 -4.76
#